data_AF-A0A932XXG2-F1
#
_entry.id   AF-A0A932XXG2-F1
#
_cell.length_a   1.000
_cell.length_b   1.000
_cell.length_c   1.000
_cell.angle_alpha   90.00
_cell.angle_beta   90.00
_cell.angle_gamma   90.00
#
_symmetry.space_group_name_H-M   'P 1'
#
loop_
_entity.id
_entity.type
_entity.pdbx_description
1 polymer ?
#
loop_
_entity_poly.entity_id
_entity_poly.type
_entity_poly.pdbx_seq_one_letter_code
_entity_poly.pdbx_strand_id
1 'polypeptide(L)' 'MQQIATKVFIAASVAFGIVGILMVLTGSNDNEPLGKALTIIVFIILPSFALSIAGKYLNGKS' A
#
# COMPACT_ATOMS: atom_id res chain seq x y z
N MET A 1 -8.16 20.88 -7.06
CA MET A 1 -8.09 20.47 -5.65
C MET A 1 -8.07 18.94 -5.50
N GLN A 2 -9.10 18.21 -5.95
CA GLN A 2 -9.22 16.75 -5.75
C GLN A 2 -8.13 15.92 -6.45
N GLN A 3 -7.73 16.24 -7.69
CA GLN A 3 -6.71 15.47 -8.42
C GLN A 3 -5.31 15.50 -7.76
N ILE A 4 -4.90 16.64 -7.18
CA ILE A 4 -3.60 16.76 -6.51
C ILE A 4 -3.59 15.89 -5.26
N ALA A 5 -4.67 15.95 -4.47
CA ALA A 5 -4.83 15.09 -3.30
C ALA A 5 -4.80 13.60 -3.68
N THR A 6 -5.46 13.20 -4.77
CA THR A 6 -5.43 11.82 -5.27
C THR A 6 -4.03 11.36 -5.69
N LYS A 7 -3.24 12.22 -6.35
CA LYS A 7 -1.85 11.90 -6.70
C LYS A 7 -0.98 11.70 -5.47
N VAL A 8 -1.09 12.59 -4.48
CA VAL A 8 -0.36 12.48 -3.21
C VAL A 8 -0.76 11.22 -2.45
N PHE A 9 -2.06 10.90 -2.42
CA PHE A 9 -2.58 9.69 -1.79
C PHE A 9 -2.05 8.40 -2.44
N ILE A 10 -1.95 8.37 -3.77
CA ILE A 10 -1.35 7.23 -4.49
C ILE A 10 0.12 7.07 -4.15
N ALA A 11 0.89 8.15 -4.21
CA ALA A 11 2.31 8.13 -3.88
C ALA A 11 2.54 7.66 -2.43
N ALA A 12 1.75 8.19 -1.49
CA ALA A 12 1.79 7.79 -0.09
C ALA A 12 1.38 6.31 0.11
N SER A 13 0.37 5.82 -0.60
CA SER A 13 -0.08 4.43 -0.51
C SER A 13 0.97 3.44 -1.01
N VAL A 14 1.64 3.77 -2.12
CA VAL A 14 2.74 2.96 -2.67
C VAL A 14 3.93 2.98 -1.71
N ALA A 15 4.31 4.16 -1.22
CA ALA A 15 5.40 4.29 -0.24
C ALA A 15 5.10 3.51 1.04
N PHE A 16 3.87 3.57 1.54
CA PHE A 16 3.42 2.80 2.71
C PHE A 16 3.55 1.29 2.50
N GLY A 17 3.15 0.77 1.34
CA GLY A 17 3.32 -0.66 1.01
C GLY A 17 4.79 -1.07 1.02
N ILE A 18 5.66 -0.30 0.35
CA ILE A 18 7.10 -0.59 0.27
C ILE A 18 7.76 -0.52 1.65
N VAL A 19 7.53 0.56 2.40
CA VAL A 19 8.11 0.74 3.74
C VAL A 19 7.59 -0.31 4.71
N GLY A 20 6.31 -0.65 4.66
CA GLY A 20 5.71 -1.70 5.48
C GLY A 20 6.33 -3.07 5.22
N ILE A 21 6.52 -3.45 3.95
CA ILE A 21 7.20 -4.70 3.58
C ILE A 21 8.65 -4.69 4.07
N LEU A 22 9.39 -3.60 3.88
CA LEU A 22 10.76 -3.48 4.38
C LEU A 22 10.82 -3.63 5.90
N MET A 23 9.87 -3.06 6.63
CA MET A 23 9.79 -3.19 8.09
C MET A 23 9.53 -4.64 8.53
N VAL A 24 8.67 -5.37 7.82
CA VAL A 24 8.43 -6.80 8.10
C VAL A 24 9.68 -7.64 7.82
N LEU A 25 10.41 -7.32 6.75
CA LEU A 25 11.63 -8.05 6.37
C LEU A 25 12.82 -7.78 7.30
N THR A 26 12.97 -6.54 7.81
CA THR A 26 14.13 -6.14 8.62
C THR A 26 13.87 -6.14 10.13
N GLY A 27 12.62 -5.93 10.56
CA GLY A 27 12.27 -5.70 11.96
C GLY A 27 11.58 -6.86 12.67
N SER A 28 10.92 -7.77 11.94
CA SER A 28 10.26 -8.91 12.57
C SER A 28 11.28 -9.98 12.95
N ASN A 29 11.59 -10.09 14.24
CA ASN A 29 12.30 -11.24 14.84
C ASN A 29 11.44 -12.51 14.92
N ASP A 30 10.21 -12.47 14.39
CA ASP A 30 9.33 -13.63 14.34
C ASP A 30 9.96 -14.73 13.48
N ASN A 31 10.22 -15.86 14.13
CA ASN A 31 10.70 -17.10 13.50
C ASN A 31 9.58 -17.86 12.76
N GLU A 32 8.41 -17.21 12.59
CA GLU A 32 7.24 -17.79 11.93
C GLU A 32 7.11 -17.23 10.50
N PRO A 33 7.57 -17.97 9.47
CA PRO A 33 7.55 -17.51 8.09
C PRO A 33 6.12 -17.26 7.58
N LEU A 34 5.13 -17.99 8.10
CA LEU A 34 3.71 -17.82 7.76
C LEU A 34 3.15 -16.47 8.24
N GLY A 35 3.50 -16.04 9.45
CA GLY A 35 3.08 -14.73 9.98
C GLY A 35 3.62 -13.58 9.15
N LYS A 36 4.93 -13.62 8.83
CA LYS A 36 5.59 -12.64 7.95
C LYS A 36 4.95 -12.59 6.56
N ALA A 37 4.70 -13.76 5.97
CA ALA A 37 4.05 -13.84 4.65
C ALA A 37 2.65 -13.22 4.68
N LEU A 38 1.86 -13.51 5.72
CA LEU A 38 0.52 -12.94 5.89
C LEU A 38 0.58 -11.42 6.02
N THR A 39 1.50 -10.88 6.83
CA THR A 39 1.67 -9.43 6.97
C THR A 39 2.10 -8.76 5.67
N ILE A 40 3.02 -9.36 4.91
CA ILE A 40 3.42 -8.86 3.59
C ILE A 40 2.22 -8.82 2.63
N ILE A 41 1.39 -9.88 2.62
CA ILE A 41 0.18 -9.92 1.79
C ILE A 41 -0.77 -8.78 2.15
N VAL A 42 -0.97 -8.49 3.44
CA VAL A 42 -1.79 -7.35 3.90
C VAL A 42 -1.23 -6.02 3.37
N PHE A 43 0.09 -5.81 3.45
CA PHE A 43 0.75 -4.62 2.92
C PHE A 43 0.73 -4.53 1.38
N ILE A 44 0.39 -5.59 0.66
CA ILE A 44 0.17 -5.56 -0.79
C ILE A 44 -1.30 -5.26 -1.11
N ILE A 45 -2.24 -5.90 -0.40
CA ILE A 45 -3.68 -5.75 -0.65
C ILE A 45 -4.15 -4.33 -0.35
N LEU A 46 -3.73 -3.74 0.78
CA LEU A 46 -4.19 -2.42 1.21
C LEU A 46 -3.80 -1.30 0.21
N PRO A 47 -2.54 -1.16 -0.22
CA PRO A 47 -2.18 -0.20 -1.26
C PRO A 47 -2.86 -0.50 -2.59
N SER A 48 -3.01 -1.77 -2.96
CA SER A 48 -3.69 -2.15 -4.22
C SER A 48 -5.15 -1.70 -4.23
N PHE A 49 -5.85 -1.85 -3.11
CA PHE A 49 -7.22 -1.35 -2.94
C PHE A 49 -7.27 0.18 -2.98
N ALA A 50 -6.37 0.85 -2.26
CA ALA A 50 -6.23 2.30 -2.26
C ALA A 50 -5.98 2.86 -3.67
N LEU A 51 -5.09 2.22 -4.44
CA LEU A 51 -4.77 2.56 -5.83
C LEU A 51 -5.98 2.37 -6.76
N SER A 52 -6.71 1.25 -6.64
CA SER A 52 -7.90 0.96 -7.45
C SER A 52 -9.00 2.03 -7.28
N ILE A 53 -9.22 2.46 -6.03
CA ILE A 53 -10.19 3.52 -5.72
C ILE A 53 -9.66 4.88 -6.19
N ALA A 54 -8.40 5.20 -5.89
CA ALA A 54 -7.80 6.48 -6.26
C ALA A 54 -7.73 6.67 -7.78
N GLY A 55 -7.50 5.61 -8.54
CA GLY A 55 -7.50 5.63 -10.00
C GLY A 55 -8.82 6.14 -10.60
N LYS A 56 -9.96 5.82 -9.96
CA LYS A 56 -11.28 6.32 -10.38
C LYS A 56 -11.39 7.84 -10.27
N TYR A 57 -10.78 8.44 -9.23
CA TYR A 57 -10.81 9.89 -9.01
C TYR A 57 -9.81 10.67 -9.86
N LEU A 58 -8.79 10.01 -10.41
CA LEU A 58 -7.80 10.64 -11.28
C LEU A 58 -8.25 10.76 -12.73
N ASN A 59 -8.95 9.75 -13.23
CA ASN A 59 -9.22 9.63 -14.68
C ASN A 59 -10.42 10.45 -15.16
N GLY A 60 -11.16 11.13 -14.27
CA GLY A 60 -12.29 12.01 -14.62
C GLY A 60 -13.47 11.34 -15.34
N LYS A 61 -13.36 10.06 -15.69
CA LYS A 61 -14.44 9.23 -16.21
C LYS A 61 -15.25 8.68 -15.04
N SER A 62 -16.32 9.41 -14.73
CA SER A 62 -17.53 8.83 -14.15
C SER A 62 -18.11 7.78 -15.09
#